data_AF-A0A2S6SZD5-F1
#
_entry.id   AF-A0A2S6SZD5-F1
#
_cell.length_a   1.000
_cell.length_b   1.000
_cell.length_c   1.000
_cell.angle_alpha   90.00
_cell.angle_beta   90.00
_cell.angle_gamma   90.00
#
_symmetry.space_group_name_H-M   'P 1'
#
loop_
_entity.id
_entity.type
_entity.pdbx_description
1 polymer ?
#
loop_
_entity_poly.entity_id
_entity_poly.type
_entity_poly.pdbx_seq_one_letter_code
_entity_poly.pdbx_strand_id
1 'polypeptide(L)'
;MSNLIIKFWYGKVPLWKAYWFIGELFNSLMILIIYNIEIRFFNNIELYQQLPFLNFSSYNILSKVIIFLWTVFITVGIWRSAEAYKGRVIWIIITLLLLSYRLFSLRILFL
;
A
#
# COMPACT_ATOMS: atom_id res chain seq x y z
N MET A 1 -19.55 8.80 15.80
CA MET A 1 -19.00 8.74 14.42
C MET A 1 -17.78 7.83 14.43
N SER A 2 -17.89 6.57 13.98
CA SER A 2 -16.69 5.71 13.93
C SER A 2 -15.73 6.20 12.85
N ASN A 3 -14.46 6.42 13.20
CA ASN A 3 -13.41 6.84 12.26
C ASN A 3 -13.36 5.90 11.03
N LEU A 4 -13.17 6.48 9.84
CA LEU A 4 -13.13 5.75 8.58
C LEU A 4 -12.03 4.68 8.57
N ILE A 5 -10.89 4.98 9.19
CA ILE A 5 -9.76 4.05 9.42
C ILE A 5 -10.21 2.80 10.17
N ILE A 6 -10.99 2.96 11.23
CA ILE A 6 -11.50 1.84 12.05
C ILE A 6 -12.47 1.00 11.21
N LYS A 7 -13.38 1.65 10.47
CA LYS A 7 -14.31 0.95 9.55
C LYS A 7 -13.57 0.14 8.48
N PHE A 8 -12.50 0.71 7.92
CA PHE A 8 -11.66 0.03 6.93
C PHE A 8 -10.94 -1.18 7.54
N TRP A 9 -10.32 -1.00 8.70
CA TRP A 9 -9.62 -2.08 9.39
C TRP A 9 -10.53 -3.27 9.70
N TYR A 10 -11.80 -3.04 10.04
CA TYR A 10 -12.77 -4.11 10.29
C TYR A 10 -13.51 -4.60 9.03
N GLY A 11 -13.07 -4.22 7.82
CA GLY A 11 -13.69 -4.69 6.57
C GLY A 11 -15.12 -4.19 6.33
N LYS A 12 -15.55 -3.14 7.03
CA LYS A 12 -16.90 -2.55 6.88
C LYS A 12 -17.01 -1.61 5.68
N VAL A 13 -15.90 -1.35 4.99
CA VAL A 13 -15.84 -0.56 3.76
C VAL A 13 -16.08 -1.48 2.57
N PRO A 14 -16.94 -1.12 1.61
CA PRO A 14 -17.19 -1.97 0.46
C PRO A 14 -15.91 -2.18 -0.36
N LEU A 15 -15.71 -3.41 -0.84
CA LEU A 15 -14.48 -3.87 -1.51
C LEU A 15 -13.97 -2.90 -2.58
N TRP A 16 -14.83 -2.40 -3.46
CA TRP A 16 -14.39 -1.48 -4.52
C TRP A 16 -13.84 -0.16 -3.98
N LYS A 17 -14.42 0.38 -2.89
CA LYS A 17 -13.90 1.61 -2.26
C LYS A 17 -12.59 1.33 -1.53
N ALA A 18 -12.53 0.22 -0.81
CA ALA A 18 -11.33 -0.23 -0.11
C ALA A 18 -10.17 -0.41 -1.09
N TYR A 19 -10.41 -1.05 -2.23
CA TYR A 19 -9.40 -1.31 -3.25
C TYR A 19 -8.96 -0.03 -3.97
N TRP A 20 -9.89 0.70 -4.61
CA TRP A 20 -9.51 1.83 -5.46
C TRP A 20 -9.07 3.06 -4.66
N PHE A 21 -9.82 3.45 -3.64
CA PHE A 21 -9.48 4.67 -2.89
C PHE A 21 -8.34 4.41 -1.92
N ILE A 22 -8.45 3.39 -1.08
CA ILE A 22 -7.46 3.18 -0.02
C ILE A 22 -6.26 2.39 -0.55
N GLY A 23 -6.50 1.36 -1.36
CA GLY A 23 -5.48 0.47 -1.90
C GLY A 23 -4.60 1.06 -2.99
N GLU A 24 -5.14 1.93 -3.85
CA GLU A 24 -4.40 2.53 -4.96
C GLU A 24 -4.16 4.03 -4.76
N LEU A 25 -5.22 4.84 -4.62
CA LEU A 25 -5.07 6.29 -4.53
C LEU A 25 -4.33 6.76 -3.26
N PHE A 26 -4.75 6.30 -2.08
CA PHE A 26 -4.03 6.64 -0.85
C PHE A 26 -2.64 6.03 -0.81
N ASN A 27 -2.47 4.85 -1.41
CA ASN A 27 -1.16 4.21 -1.50
C ASN A 27 -0.18 5.02 -2.36
N SER A 28 -0.61 5.49 -3.53
CA SER A 28 0.23 6.32 -4.41
C SER A 28 0.59 7.65 -3.76
N LEU A 29 -0.36 8.29 -3.07
CA LEU A 29 -0.10 9.48 -2.27
C LEU A 29 0.93 9.23 -1.17
N MET A 30 0.81 8.12 -0.44
CA MET A 30 1.76 7.76 0.62
C MET A 30 3.17 7.54 0.05
N ILE A 31 3.30 6.81 -1.05
CA ILE A 31 4.59 6.57 -1.72
C ILE A 31 5.20 7.90 -2.18
N LEU A 32 4.39 8.81 -2.74
CA LEU A 32 4.86 10.12 -3.18
C LEU A 32 5.36 10.99 -2.01
N ILE A 33 4.68 10.93 -0.87
CA ILE A 33 5.14 11.63 0.35
C ILE A 33 6.48 11.07 0.82
N ILE A 34 6.61 9.74 0.90
CA ILE A 34 7.85 9.08 1.32
C ILE A 34 9.01 9.42 0.37
N TYR A 35 8.76 9.39 -0.94
CA TYR A 35 9.73 9.81 -1.96
C TYR A 35 10.23 11.24 -1.75
N ASN A 36 9.33 12.18 -1.44
CA ASN A 36 9.72 13.57 -1.16
C ASN A 36 10.50 13.71 0.15
N ILE A 37 10.19 12.92 1.18
CA ILE A 37 10.93 12.88 2.43
C ILE A 37 12.35 12.36 2.19
N GLU A 38 12.52 11.27 1.42
CA GLU A 38 13.83 10.73 1.06
C GLU A 38 14.73 11.77 0.39
N ILE A 39 14.20 12.49 -0.59
CA ILE A 39 14.96 13.50 -1.30
C ILE A 39 15.29 14.69 -0.40
N ARG A 40 14.30 15.26 0.29
CA ARG A 40 14.49 16.55 0.99
C ARG A 40 15.13 16.40 2.36
N PHE A 41 14.79 15.34 3.09
CA PHE A 41 15.21 15.15 4.47
C PHE A 41 16.42 14.23 4.59
N PHE A 42 16.44 13.13 3.81
CA PHE A 42 17.56 12.19 3.78
C PHE A 42 18.60 12.51 2.68
N ASN A 43 18.39 13.58 1.91
CA ASN A 43 19.29 14.09 0.86
C ASN A 43 19.66 13.04 -0.21
N ASN A 44 18.72 12.14 -0.51
CA ASN A 44 18.91 11.02 -1.43
C ASN A 44 18.63 11.43 -2.90
N ILE A 45 19.51 12.28 -3.45
CA ILE A 45 19.31 12.95 -4.74
C ILE A 45 19.37 11.95 -5.92
N GLU A 46 20.03 10.81 -5.75
CA GLU A 46 20.13 9.75 -6.77
C GLU A 46 18.77 9.15 -7.17
N LEU A 47 17.74 9.30 -6.31
CA LEU A 47 16.38 8.87 -6.61
C LEU A 47 15.77 9.58 -7.82
N TYR A 48 16.19 10.81 -8.14
CA TYR A 48 15.71 11.51 -9.33
C TYR A 48 16.09 10.79 -10.63
N GLN A 49 17.22 10.09 -10.65
CA GLN A 49 17.71 9.38 -11.84
C GLN A 49 16.93 8.08 -12.12
N GLN A 50 16.13 7.62 -11.17
CA GLN A 50 15.38 6.36 -11.27
C GLN A 50 14.00 6.57 -11.90
N LEU A 51 13.53 7.81 -12.08
CA LEU A 51 12.26 8.08 -12.73
C LEU A 51 12.27 7.58 -14.20
N PRO A 52 11.20 6.92 -14.67
CA PRO A 52 9.87 6.81 -14.04
C PRO A 52 9.70 5.61 -13.08
N PHE A 53 10.70 4.74 -12.94
CA PHE A 53 10.59 3.50 -12.16
C PHE A 53 11.19 3.66 -10.76
N LEU A 54 10.34 3.67 -9.73
CA LEU A 54 10.80 3.81 -8.35
C LEU A 54 11.54 2.55 -7.88
N ASN A 55 12.81 2.69 -7.52
CA ASN A 55 13.57 1.66 -6.81
C ASN A 55 13.68 2.05 -5.32
N PHE A 56 13.33 1.12 -4.45
CA PHE A 56 13.27 1.35 -2.99
C PHE A 56 14.50 0.83 -2.24
N SER A 57 15.43 0.16 -2.93
CA SER A 57 16.65 -0.41 -2.33
C SER A 57 17.52 0.65 -1.64
N SER A 58 17.65 1.84 -2.23
CA SER A 58 18.46 2.95 -1.71
C SER A 58 17.77 3.78 -0.64
N TYR A 59 16.52 3.48 -0.26
CA TYR A 59 15.78 4.26 0.74
C TYR A 59 16.36 4.06 2.13
N ASN A 60 16.18 5.06 3.00
CA ASN A 60 16.55 4.91 4.40
C ASN A 60 15.72 3.80 5.09
N ILE A 61 16.32 3.13 6.07
CA ILE A 61 15.69 2.04 6.83
C ILE A 61 14.36 2.48 7.47
N LEU A 62 14.27 3.73 7.95
CA LEU A 62 13.05 4.29 8.52
C LEU A 62 11.92 4.32 7.49
N SER A 63 12.19 4.79 6.28
CA SER A 63 11.21 4.82 5.19
C SER A 63 10.80 3.42 4.75
N LYS A 64 11.74 2.47 4.67
CA LYS A 64 11.44 1.06 4.39
C LYS A 64 10.48 0.47 5.43
N VAL A 65 10.70 0.73 6.72
CA VAL A 65 9.81 0.28 7.81
C VAL A 65 8.42 0.92 7.68
N ILE A 66 8.33 2.21 7.35
CA ILE A 66 7.06 2.89 7.14
C ILE A 66 6.29 2.28 5.96
N ILE A 67 6.95 2.05 4.82
CA ILE A 67 6.34 1.41 3.64
C ILE A 67 5.85 0.00 4.01
N PHE A 68 6.63 -0.76 4.76
CA PHE A 68 6.27 -2.11 5.18
C PHE A 68 4.99 -2.10 6.05
N LEU A 69 4.96 -1.30 7.11
CA LEU A 69 3.79 -1.19 8.01
C LEU A 69 2.55 -0.71 7.26
N TRP A 70 2.71 0.28 6.38
CA TRP A 70 1.64 0.80 5.55
C TRP A 70 1.06 -0.26 4.61
N THR A 71 1.92 -1.04 3.96
CA THR A 71 1.51 -2.12 3.04
C THR A 71 0.78 -3.23 3.77
N VAL A 72 1.21 -3.60 4.98
CA VAL A 72 0.48 -4.54 5.84
C VAL A 72 -0.90 -3.99 6.20
N PHE A 73 -0.98 -2.71 6.60
CA PHE A 73 -2.24 -2.07 6.94
C PHE A 73 -3.26 -2.11 5.79
N ILE A 74 -2.84 -1.71 4.59
CA ILE A 74 -3.69 -1.74 3.40
C ILE A 74 -4.11 -3.17 3.08
N THR A 75 -3.16 -4.11 3.09
CA THR A 75 -3.42 -5.50 2.75
C THR A 75 -4.47 -6.13 3.67
N VAL A 76 -4.33 -5.96 4.98
CA VAL A 76 -5.28 -6.49 5.96
C VAL A 76 -6.66 -5.85 5.79
N GLY A 77 -6.73 -4.53 5.59
CA GLY A 77 -8.01 -3.84 5.43
C GLY A 77 -8.76 -4.23 4.16
N ILE A 78 -8.05 -4.39 3.03
CA ILE A 78 -8.66 -4.86 1.77
C ILE A 78 -9.05 -6.33 1.87
N TRP A 79 -8.20 -7.18 2.46
CA TRP A 79 -8.51 -8.60 2.64
C TRP A 79 -9.80 -8.80 3.43
N ARG A 80 -9.95 -8.13 4.59
CA ARG A 80 -11.19 -8.17 5.38
C ARG A 80 -12.40 -7.63 4.62
N SER A 81 -12.20 -6.62 3.78
CA SER A 81 -13.25 -6.09 2.90
C SER A 81 -13.65 -7.09 1.80
N ALA A 82 -12.72 -7.94 1.36
CA ALA A 82 -12.98 -9.01 0.40
C ALA A 82 -13.71 -10.19 1.05
N GLU A 83 -13.41 -10.53 2.31
CA GLU A 83 -14.14 -11.55 3.07
C GLU A 83 -15.59 -11.13 3.35
N ALA A 84 -15.82 -9.84 3.63
CA ALA A 84 -17.16 -9.30 3.83
C ALA A 84 -17.95 -9.08 2.52
N TYR A 85 -17.33 -9.32 1.35
CA TYR A 85 -17.94 -9.06 0.06
C TYR A 85 -18.98 -10.12 -0.31
N LYS A 86 -20.24 -9.70 -0.50
CA LYS A 86 -21.37 -10.58 -0.84
C LYS A 86 -21.65 -10.72 -2.35
N GLY A 87 -20.81 -10.13 -3.20
CA GLY A 87 -21.00 -10.14 -4.66
C GLY A 87 -20.39 -11.37 -5.33
N ARG A 88 -19.96 -11.22 -6.59
CA ARG A 88 -19.35 -12.31 -7.35
C ARG A 88 -17.99 -12.72 -6.77
N VAL A 89 -17.82 -14.02 -6.52
CA VAL A 89 -16.58 -14.62 -5.95
C VAL A 89 -15.33 -14.27 -6.76
N ILE A 90 -15.45 -14.06 -8.07
CA ILE A 90 -14.31 -13.73 -8.93
C ILE A 90 -13.59 -12.45 -8.47
N TRP A 91 -14.31 -11.46 -7.93
CA TRP A 91 -13.71 -10.23 -7.40
C TRP A 91 -12.90 -10.49 -6.13
N ILE A 92 -13.32 -11.45 -5.31
CA ILE A 92 -12.59 -11.86 -4.11
C ILE A 92 -11.26 -12.51 -4.53
N ILE A 93 -11.31 -13.45 -5.47
CA ILE A 93 -10.13 -14.18 -5.96
C ILE A 93 -9.12 -13.20 -6.59
N ILE A 94 -9.58 -12.31 -7.48
CA ILE A 94 -8.70 -11.30 -8.11
C ILE A 94 -8.06 -10.41 -7.05
N THR A 95 -8.83 -9.97 -6.05
CA THR A 95 -8.31 -9.13 -4.97
C THR A 95 -7.23 -9.87 -4.18
N LEU A 96 -7.46 -11.12 -3.80
CA LEU A 96 -6.49 -11.92 -3.04
C LEU A 96 -5.19 -12.17 -3.82
N LEU A 97 -5.28 -12.42 -5.13
CA LEU A 97 -4.10 -12.55 -5.99
C LEU A 97 -3.27 -11.26 -6.03
N LEU A 98 -3.94 -10.12 -6.20
CA LEU A 98 -3.27 -8.81 -6.23
C LEU A 98 -2.63 -8.45 -4.88
N LEU A 99 -3.31 -8.75 -3.77
CA LEU A 99 -2.75 -8.58 -2.43
C LEU A 99 -1.55 -9.49 -2.18
N SER A 100 -1.60 -10.74 -2.65
CA SER A 100 -0.48 -11.68 -2.53
C SER A 100 0.74 -11.19 -3.30
N TYR A 101 0.53 -10.69 -4.53
CA TYR A 101 1.61 -10.07 -5.32
C TYR A 101 2.22 -8.86 -4.60
N ARG A 102 1.39 -8.01 -3.98
CA ARG A 102 1.84 -6.83 -3.22
C ARG A 102 2.69 -7.22 -2.00
N LEU A 103 2.31 -8.26 -1.27
CA LEU A 103 3.13 -8.77 -0.18
C LEU A 103 4.45 -9.36 -0.69
N PHE A 104 4.42 -10.08 -1.81
CA PHE A 104 5.62 -10.62 -2.42
C PHE A 104 6.58 -9.52 -2.89
N SER A 105 6.07 -8.42 -3.43
CA SER A 105 6.89 -7.29 -3.88
C SER A 105 7.59 -6.55 -2.74
N LEU A 106 7.13 -6.67 -1.48
CA LEU A 106 7.82 -6.07 -0.33
C LEU A 106 9.26 -6.55 -0.18
N ARG A 107 9.60 -7.73 -0.71
CA ARG A 107 10.99 -8.22 -0.72
C ARG A 107 11.97 -7.26 -1.39
N ILE A 108 11.51 -6.45 -2.35
CA ILE A 108 12.32 -5.48 -3.09
C ILE A 108 12.82 -4.35 -2.17
N LEU A 109 12.17 -4.12 -1.02
CA LEU A 109 12.66 -3.15 -0.04
C LEU A 109 14.01 -3.56 0.58
N PHE A 110 14.30 -4.86 0.63
CA PHE A 110 15.45 -5.43 1.34
C PHE A 110 16.49 -6.08 0.41
N LEU A 111 16.24 -6.10 -0.90
CA LEU A 111 17.19 -6.48 -1.94
C LEU A 111 17.99 -5.23 -2.37
#